data_AF-A0A847NEW4-F1
#
_entry.id   AF-A0A847NEW4-F1
#
_cell.length_a   1.000
_cell.length_b   1.000
_cell.length_c   1.000
_cell.angle_alpha   90.00
_cell.angle_beta   90.00
_cell.angle_gamma   90.00
#
_symmetry.space_group_name_H-M   'P 1'
#
loop_
_entity.id
_entity.type
_entity.pdbx_description
1 polymer ?
#
loop_
_entity_poly.entity_id
_entity_poly.type
_entity_poly.pdbx_seq_one_letter_code
_entity_poly.pdbx_strand_id
1 'polypeptide(L)'
;MLKKKKNYLKQIYKMNPETNAYIIEVSLIDYNEIFNGWDPSPIKKRDIDPELLHFLEECDSDIPLKFPLELTFYLPEDQYDREKEKLSRVGIKNYFDYSVHFIRKELNIIIEKIV
;
A
#
# COMPACT_ATOMS: atom_id res chain seq x y z
N MET A 1 -3.10 27.41 3.05
CA MET A 1 -2.18 26.27 3.30
C MET A 1 -2.34 25.12 2.30
N LEU A 2 -3.55 24.60 2.04
CA LEU A 2 -3.79 23.47 1.11
C LEU A 2 -3.26 23.67 -0.33
N LYS A 3 -3.34 24.89 -0.90
CA LYS A 3 -2.80 25.18 -2.24
C LYS A 3 -1.28 25.01 -2.32
N LYS A 4 -0.53 25.37 -1.26
CA LYS A 4 0.93 25.19 -1.21
C LYS A 4 1.30 23.71 -1.09
N LYS A 5 0.62 22.95 -0.21
CA LYS A 5 0.80 21.49 -0.09
C LYS A 5 0.51 20.76 -1.41
N LYS A 6 -0.60 21.12 -2.10
CA LYS A 6 -0.95 20.53 -3.41
C LYS A 6 0.13 20.77 -4.49
N ASN A 7 0.88 21.87 -4.40
CA ASN A 7 1.93 22.18 -5.35
C ASN A 7 3.26 21.44 -5.04
N TYR A 8 3.52 21.16 -3.76
CA TYR A 8 4.67 20.36 -3.31
C TYR A 8 4.47 18.87 -3.63
N LEU A 9 3.27 18.32 -3.37
CA LEU A 9 2.96 16.92 -3.68
C LEU A 9 3.11 16.59 -5.17
N LYS A 10 2.73 17.52 -6.05
CA LYS A 10 2.90 17.38 -7.50
C LYS A 10 4.36 17.36 -7.96
N GLN A 11 5.31 17.79 -7.12
CA GLN A 11 6.74 17.73 -7.42
C GLN A 11 7.36 16.38 -7.01
N ILE A 12 6.69 15.64 -6.13
CA ILE A 12 7.21 14.41 -5.51
C ILE A 12 6.48 13.19 -6.06
N TYR A 13 5.16 13.26 -6.11
CA TYR A 13 4.30 12.17 -6.54
C TYR A 13 3.70 12.47 -7.91
N LYS A 14 3.77 11.48 -8.79
CA LYS A 14 2.99 11.51 -10.03
C LYS A 14 1.50 11.39 -9.70
N MET A 15 0.68 11.93 -10.59
CA MET A 15 -0.77 11.82 -10.46
C MET A 15 -1.32 11.24 -11.75
N ASN A 16 -2.13 10.19 -11.63
CA ASN A 16 -2.84 9.61 -12.75
C ASN A 16 -3.93 10.61 -13.20
N PRO A 17 -3.89 11.12 -14.44
CA PRO A 17 -4.86 12.10 -14.91
C PRO A 17 -6.28 11.53 -15.08
N GLU A 18 -6.42 10.21 -15.23
CA GLU A 18 -7.70 9.54 -15.45
C GLU A 18 -8.43 9.27 -14.12
N THR A 19 -7.70 8.80 -13.11
CA THR A 19 -8.26 8.46 -11.79
C THR A 19 -8.10 9.58 -10.76
N ASN A 20 -7.29 10.60 -11.07
CA ASN A 20 -6.88 11.66 -10.15
C ASN A 20 -6.24 11.12 -8.85
N ALA A 21 -5.66 9.90 -8.92
CA ALA A 21 -4.92 9.27 -7.85
C ALA A 21 -3.46 9.72 -7.83
N TYR A 22 -2.88 9.86 -6.63
CA TYR A 22 -1.43 9.93 -6.51
C TYR A 22 -0.84 8.53 -6.65
N ILE A 23 0.29 8.44 -7.33
CA ILE A 23 0.97 7.18 -7.61
C ILE A 23 2.18 7.09 -6.69
N ILE A 24 2.23 6.02 -5.88
CA ILE A 24 3.41 5.62 -5.13
C ILE A 24 4.15 4.59 -5.99
N GLU A 25 5.40 4.89 -6.31
CA GLU A 25 6.23 4.12 -7.23
C GLU A 25 7.31 3.38 -6.45
N VAL A 26 7.40 2.05 -6.63
CA VAL A 26 8.40 1.21 -5.96
C VAL A 26 9.11 0.37 -7.01
N SER A 27 10.45 0.29 -6.94
CA SER A 27 11.23 -0.64 -7.77
C SER A 27 11.52 -1.89 -6.96
N LEU A 28 11.21 -3.04 -7.54
CA LEU A 28 11.39 -4.35 -6.94
C LEU A 28 12.43 -5.15 -7.72
N ILE A 29 13.20 -5.98 -7.03
CA ILE A 29 14.03 -7.02 -7.65
C ILE A 29 13.13 -8.15 -8.15
N ASP A 30 12.21 -8.64 -7.33
CA ASP A 30 11.21 -9.64 -7.69
C ASP A 30 9.93 -9.51 -6.83
N TYR A 31 8.93 -10.35 -7.09
CA TYR A 31 7.65 -10.32 -6.36
C TYR A 31 7.73 -10.67 -4.88
N ASN A 32 8.80 -11.32 -4.42
CA ASN A 32 8.96 -11.70 -3.01
C ASN A 32 9.23 -10.49 -2.12
N GLU A 33 9.83 -9.42 -2.65
CA GLU A 33 10.08 -8.17 -1.89
C GLU A 33 8.79 -7.47 -1.44
N ILE A 34 7.65 -7.82 -2.01
CA ILE A 34 6.35 -7.30 -1.58
C ILE A 34 5.98 -7.85 -0.19
N PHE A 35 6.47 -9.04 0.14
CA PHE A 35 5.99 -9.80 1.29
C PHE A 35 7.10 -10.11 2.28
N ASN A 36 6.71 -10.26 3.55
CA ASN A 36 7.63 -10.62 4.60
C ASN A 36 8.24 -12.02 4.34
N GLY A 37 9.55 -12.07 4.11
CA GLY A 37 10.29 -13.31 3.85
C GLY A 37 10.30 -14.30 5.02
N TRP A 38 10.03 -13.84 6.24
CA TRP A 38 9.94 -14.68 7.44
C TRP A 38 8.54 -15.25 7.66
N ASP A 39 7.53 -14.82 6.89
CA ASP A 39 6.18 -15.33 6.99
C ASP A 39 5.98 -16.53 6.04
N PRO A 40 5.88 -17.76 6.57
CA PRO A 40 5.71 -18.96 5.75
C PRO A 40 4.29 -19.09 5.18
N SER A 41 3.39 -18.16 5.47
CA SER A 41 2.02 -18.17 4.97
C SER A 41 1.96 -18.19 3.44
N PRO A 42 0.90 -18.76 2.84
CA PRO A 42 0.64 -18.60 1.41
C PRO A 42 0.52 -17.12 1.05
N ILE A 43 0.98 -16.71 -0.14
CA ILE A 43 1.03 -15.30 -0.60
C ILE A 43 -0.27 -14.52 -0.30
N LYS A 44 -1.44 -15.16 -0.49
CA LYS A 44 -2.75 -14.54 -0.25
C LYS A 44 -3.03 -14.13 1.20
N LYS A 45 -2.26 -14.65 2.16
CA LYS A 45 -2.38 -14.40 3.60
C LYS A 45 -1.06 -13.89 4.20
N ARG A 46 -0.04 -13.72 3.36
CA ARG A 46 1.29 -13.35 3.81
C ARG A 46 1.30 -11.88 4.17
N ASP A 47 2.03 -11.54 5.21
CA ASP A 47 2.26 -10.17 5.62
C ASP A 47 3.05 -9.39 4.57
N ILE A 48 2.81 -8.07 4.48
CA ILE A 48 3.62 -7.19 3.62
C ILE A 48 5.00 -7.04 4.28
N ASP A 49 6.04 -6.89 3.46
CA ASP A 49 7.37 -6.60 3.99
C ASP A 49 7.36 -5.33 4.87
N PRO A 50 7.91 -5.35 6.10
CA PRO A 50 7.85 -4.20 7.00
C PRO A 50 8.51 -2.93 6.45
N GLU A 51 9.58 -3.05 5.66
CA GLU A 51 10.26 -1.90 5.06
C GLU A 51 9.40 -1.30 3.95
N LEU A 52 8.81 -2.15 3.11
CA LEU A 52 7.86 -1.72 2.09
C LEU A 52 6.65 -1.03 2.74
N LEU A 53 6.06 -1.64 3.76
CA LEU A 53 4.91 -1.07 4.47
C LEU A 53 5.24 0.31 5.05
N HIS A 54 6.38 0.43 5.74
CA HIS A 54 6.82 1.68 6.32
C HIS A 54 6.96 2.78 5.25
N PHE A 55 7.58 2.46 4.12
CA PHE A 55 7.69 3.40 2.99
C PHE A 55 6.31 3.84 2.47
N LEU A 56 5.37 2.91 2.31
CA LEU A 56 4.00 3.23 1.87
C LEU A 56 3.29 4.16 2.86
N GLU A 57 3.46 3.95 4.16
CA GLU A 57 2.89 4.79 5.22
C GLU A 57 3.52 6.19 5.26
N GLU A 58 4.83 6.31 5.05
CA GLU A 58 5.50 7.61 4.91
C GLU A 58 4.92 8.39 3.72
N CYS A 59 4.75 7.73 2.57
CA CYS A 59 4.11 8.34 1.40
C CYS A 59 2.65 8.74 1.64
N ASP A 60 1.84 7.86 2.26
CA ASP A 60 0.44 8.15 2.58
C ASP A 60 0.33 9.35 3.54
N SER A 61 1.25 9.49 4.51
CA SER A 61 1.25 10.60 5.47
C SER A 61 1.36 11.98 4.81
N ASP A 62 1.99 12.06 3.63
CA ASP A 62 2.08 13.26 2.81
C ASP A 62 0.79 13.52 2.00
N ILE A 63 0.08 12.45 1.62
CA ILE A 63 -1.03 12.48 0.67
C ILE A 63 -2.36 12.67 1.41
N PRO A 64 -3.11 13.76 1.15
CA PRO A 64 -4.37 13.96 1.86
C PRO A 64 -5.41 12.88 1.52
N LEU A 65 -6.07 12.33 2.53
CA LEU A 65 -7.12 11.28 2.46
C LEU A 65 -8.23 11.47 1.41
N LYS A 66 -8.44 12.68 0.90
CA LYS A 66 -9.42 12.97 -0.16
C LYS A 66 -8.97 12.54 -1.56
N PHE A 67 -7.70 12.17 -1.73
CA PHE A 67 -7.16 11.71 -3.00
C PHE A 67 -7.01 10.19 -2.97
N PRO A 68 -7.39 9.49 -4.06
CA PRO A 68 -7.10 8.07 -4.16
C PRO A 68 -5.60 7.82 -4.31
N LEU A 69 -5.20 6.58 -4.01
CA LEU A 69 -3.83 6.11 -4.14
C LEU A 69 -3.74 4.95 -5.13
N GLU A 70 -2.69 4.97 -5.94
CA GLU A 70 -2.28 3.89 -6.81
C GLU A 70 -0.87 3.43 -6.44
N LEU A 71 -0.65 2.12 -6.38
CA LEU A 71 0.67 1.53 -6.19
C LEU A 71 1.16 1.04 -7.55
N THR A 72 2.34 1.51 -7.97
CA THR A 72 3.00 1.06 -9.19
C THR A 72 4.32 0.40 -8.84
N PHE A 73 4.42 -0.90 -9.09
CA PHE A 73 5.62 -1.68 -8.87
C PHE A 73 6.34 -1.91 -10.20
N TYR A 74 7.61 -1.51 -10.24
CA TYR A 74 8.51 -1.76 -11.36
C TYR A 74 9.33 -3.00 -11.08
N LEU A 75 9.42 -3.90 -12.06
CA LEU A 75 10.22 -5.12 -11.98
C LEU A 75 11.02 -5.31 -13.27
N PRO A 76 12.19 -5.98 -13.22
CA PRO A 76 12.89 -6.42 -14.41
C PRO A 76 12.01 -7.31 -15.29
N GLU A 77 12.14 -7.19 -16.62
CA GLU A 77 11.29 -7.91 -17.57
C GLU A 77 11.42 -9.44 -17.43
N ASP A 78 12.60 -9.94 -17.09
CA ASP A 78 12.89 -11.36 -16.85
C ASP A 78 12.21 -11.91 -15.58
N GLN A 79 11.77 -11.03 -14.68
CA GLN A 79 11.04 -11.40 -13.47
C GLN A 79 9.53 -11.37 -13.66
N TYR A 80 9.05 -10.94 -14.84
CA TYR A 80 7.62 -10.86 -15.12
C TYR A 80 6.95 -12.23 -15.11
N ASP A 81 6.00 -12.40 -14.19
CA ASP A 81 5.16 -13.59 -14.08
C ASP A 81 3.74 -13.16 -13.76
N ARG A 82 2.82 -13.48 -14.68
CA ARG A 82 1.41 -13.09 -14.60
C ARG A 82 0.68 -13.68 -13.39
N GLU A 83 1.00 -14.92 -13.01
CA GLU A 83 0.35 -15.54 -11.86
C GLU A 83 0.90 -14.97 -10.55
N LYS A 84 2.21 -14.69 -10.47
CA LYS A 84 2.78 -13.96 -9.32
C LYS A 84 2.21 -12.56 -9.20
N GLU A 85 2.03 -11.83 -10.31
CA GLU A 85 1.41 -10.50 -10.32
C GLU A 85 -0.02 -10.56 -9.75
N LYS A 86 -0.83 -11.49 -10.27
CA LYS A 86 -2.21 -11.71 -9.81
C LYS A 86 -2.27 -12.07 -8.33
N LEU A 87 -1.40 -12.97 -7.87
CA LEU A 87 -1.33 -13.36 -6.46
C LEU A 87 -0.87 -12.20 -5.59
N SER A 88 0.07 -11.39 -6.06
CA SER A 88 0.60 -10.24 -5.33
C SER A 88 -0.49 -9.18 -5.12
N ARG A 89 -1.25 -8.85 -6.18
CA ARG A 89 -2.40 -7.94 -6.10
C ARG A 89 -3.44 -8.41 -5.08
N VAL A 90 -3.72 -9.71 -5.04
CA VAL A 90 -4.64 -10.31 -4.06
C VAL A 90 -4.05 -10.25 -2.65
N GLY A 91 -2.77 -10.56 -2.48
CA GLY A 91 -2.07 -10.53 -1.19
C GLY A 91 -2.09 -9.13 -0.57
N ILE A 92 -1.69 -8.10 -1.33
CA ILE A 92 -1.69 -6.70 -0.89
C ILE A 92 -3.09 -6.25 -0.48
N LYS A 93 -4.10 -6.55 -1.32
CA LYS A 93 -5.49 -6.21 -1.00
C LYS A 93 -5.96 -6.89 0.29
N ASN A 94 -5.66 -8.18 0.43
CA ASN A 94 -6.04 -8.94 1.60
C ASN A 94 -5.37 -8.38 2.86
N TYR A 95 -4.09 -8.03 2.81
CA TYR A 95 -3.39 -7.39 3.91
C TYR A 95 -4.16 -6.15 4.43
N PHE A 96 -4.45 -5.18 3.56
CA PHE A 96 -5.17 -3.97 3.97
C PHE A 96 -6.61 -4.24 4.41
N ASP A 97 -7.32 -5.17 3.75
CA ASP A 97 -8.66 -5.58 4.16
C ASP A 97 -8.63 -6.17 5.59
N TYR A 98 -7.64 -7.01 5.91
CA TYR A 98 -7.43 -7.57 7.24
C TYR A 98 -7.08 -6.48 8.25
N SER A 99 -6.14 -5.58 7.94
CA SER A 99 -5.75 -4.48 8.81
C SER A 99 -6.93 -3.60 9.18
N VAL A 100 -7.76 -3.21 8.19
CA VAL A 100 -8.98 -2.42 8.43
C VAL A 100 -9.98 -3.19 9.31
N HIS A 101 -10.15 -4.49 9.08
CA HIS A 101 -11.02 -5.32 9.92
C HIS A 101 -10.58 -5.31 11.38
N PHE A 102 -9.29 -5.53 11.65
CA PHE A 102 -8.75 -5.55 13.01
C PHE A 102 -8.83 -4.17 13.68
N ILE A 103 -8.43 -3.10 12.98
CA ILE A 103 -8.51 -1.73 13.51
C ILE A 103 -9.95 -1.37 13.89
N ARG A 104 -10.94 -1.69 13.04
CA ARG A 104 -12.36 -1.44 13.35
C ARG A 104 -12.83 -2.24 14.58
N LYS A 105 -12.40 -3.49 14.69
CA LYS A 105 -12.70 -4.33 15.85
C LYS A 105 -12.12 -3.73 17.14
N GLU A 106 -10.88 -3.26 17.11
CA GLU A 106 -10.23 -2.61 18.26
C GLU A 106 -10.94 -1.30 18.64
N LEU A 107 -11.27 -0.45 17.66
CA LEU A 107 -12.01 0.79 17.89
C LEU A 107 -13.36 0.53 18.57
N ASN A 108 -14.12 -0.47 18.12
CA ASN A 108 -15.40 -0.82 18.73
C ASN A 108 -15.22 -1.23 20.21
N ILE A 109 -14.21 -2.04 20.50
CA ILE A 109 -13.90 -2.46 21.88
C ILE A 109 -13.55 -1.25 22.76
N ILE A 110 -12.79 -0.28 22.24
CA ILE A 110 -12.42 0.93 22.98
C ILE A 110 -13.65 1.80 23.25
N ILE A 111 -14.49 2.02 22.24
CA ILE A 111 -15.70 2.84 22.35
C ILE A 111 -16.67 2.24 23.38
N GLU A 112 -16.90 0.93 23.36
CA GLU A 112 -17.78 0.25 24.32
C GLU A 112 -17.28 0.28 25.77
N LYS A 113 -15.96 0.44 25.97
CA LYS A 113 -15.34 0.48 27.30
C LYS A 113 -15.33 1.86 27.95
N ILE A 114 -15.64 2.92 27.20
CA ILE A 114 -15.72 4.28 27.73
C ILE A 114 -17.14 4.46 28.31
N VAL A 115 -17.24 4.55 29.64
CA VAL A 115 -18.48 4.83 30.40
C VAL A 115 -18.72 6.33 30.49
#